data_AF-A0A133U3N6-F1
#
_entry.id   AF-A0A133U3N6-F1
#
_cell.length_a   1.000
_cell.length_b   1.000
_cell.length_c   1.000
_cell.angle_alpha   90.00
_cell.angle_beta   90.00
_cell.angle_gamma   90.00
#
_symmetry.space_group_name_H-M   'P 1'
#
loop_
_entity.id
_entity.type
_entity.pdbx_description
1 polymer ?
#
loop_
_entity_poly.entity_id
_entity_poly.type
_entity_poly.pdbx_seq_one_letter_code
_entity_poly.pdbx_strand_id
1 'polypeptide(L)'
;MLDYAEDLLNPRLVLLDRGFYSVEAIRELKSRKMGFIMPAKKTSPVEKICKEFKKGEASAETDYTVSGRKGEEEVRLLLSEKETENGKEIHPFITNPDIDPDEASENYSWRWRIETNIRELEKFKPFTTSQSMELRRLYFLISMTLYNLWILTRDGKEHPRGHEFKDWLEIELISFKVLKKSRAKPPPLPALA
;
A
#
# COMPACT_ATOMS: atom_id res chain seq x y z
N MET A 1 -2.42 -11.41 -9.42
CA MET A 1 -2.14 -10.06 -8.86
C MET A 1 -0.64 -9.88 -8.71
N LEU A 2 0.07 -10.81 -8.05
CA LEU A 2 1.53 -10.79 -8.00
C LEU A 2 2.17 -10.85 -9.39
N ASP A 3 1.68 -11.69 -10.31
CA ASP A 3 2.21 -11.76 -11.68
C ASP A 3 2.17 -10.39 -12.38
N TYR A 4 1.02 -9.71 -12.31
CA TYR A 4 0.86 -8.38 -12.89
C TYR A 4 1.76 -7.33 -12.24
N ALA A 5 1.95 -7.41 -10.92
CA ALA A 5 2.83 -6.49 -10.20
C ALA A 5 4.31 -6.74 -10.54
N GLU A 6 4.69 -8.00 -10.76
CA GLU A 6 6.03 -8.40 -11.18
C GLU A 6 6.35 -7.88 -12.58
N ASP A 7 5.44 -8.08 -13.54
CA ASP A 7 5.60 -7.60 -14.92
C ASP A 7 5.72 -6.06 -14.99
N LEU A 8 4.99 -5.34 -14.13
CA LEU A 8 4.93 -3.89 -14.17
C LEU A 8 6.03 -3.21 -13.35
N LEU A 9 6.41 -3.77 -12.19
CA LEU A 9 7.22 -3.09 -11.18
C LEU A 9 8.49 -3.85 -10.78
N ASN A 10 8.58 -5.15 -11.05
CA ASN A 10 9.67 -6.04 -10.61
C ASN A 10 10.10 -5.80 -9.13
N PRO A 11 9.19 -6.01 -8.16
CA PRO A 11 9.44 -5.65 -6.78
C PRO A 11 10.49 -6.56 -6.13
N ARG A 12 11.52 -5.95 -5.53
CA ARG A 12 12.57 -6.69 -4.77
C ARG A 12 12.13 -7.13 -3.38
N LEU A 13 11.21 -6.37 -2.77
CA LEU A 13 10.75 -6.54 -1.38
C LEU A 13 9.24 -6.32 -1.30
N VAL A 14 8.54 -7.24 -0.66
CA VAL A 14 7.09 -7.17 -0.43
C VAL A 14 6.80 -7.03 1.06
N LEU A 15 6.06 -6.00 1.44
CA LEU A 15 5.62 -5.79 2.82
C LEU A 15 4.20 -6.33 2.99
N LEU A 16 4.01 -7.31 3.87
CA LEU A 16 2.71 -7.96 4.05
C LEU A 16 2.18 -7.81 5.47
N ASP A 17 0.87 -7.65 5.59
CA ASP A 17 0.19 -7.73 6.89
C ASP A 17 0.14 -9.15 7.44
N ARG A 18 -0.13 -9.27 8.75
CA ARG A 18 -0.31 -10.55 9.47
C ARG A 18 -1.39 -11.46 8.87
N GLY A 19 -2.34 -10.91 8.11
CA GLY A 19 -3.38 -11.69 7.42
C GLY A 19 -2.81 -12.64 6.36
N PHE A 20 -1.60 -12.38 5.86
CA PHE A 20 -0.89 -13.23 4.90
C PHE A 20 0.06 -14.22 5.55
N TYR A 21 0.07 -14.33 6.89
CA TYR A 21 0.94 -15.26 7.61
C TYR A 21 0.51 -16.72 7.34
N SER A 22 1.00 -17.28 6.23
CA SER A 22 0.74 -18.65 5.79
C SER A 22 1.92 -19.22 5.03
N VAL A 23 2.03 -20.54 5.08
CA VAL A 23 3.02 -21.34 4.34
C VAL A 23 2.92 -21.07 2.84
N GLU A 24 1.70 -20.99 2.31
CA GLU A 24 1.46 -20.76 0.89
C GLU A 24 1.97 -19.39 0.42
N ALA A 25 1.73 -18.33 1.20
CA ALA A 25 2.21 -16.99 0.84
C ALA A 25 3.74 -16.92 0.87
N ILE A 26 4.36 -17.50 1.91
CA ILE A 26 5.82 -17.55 2.04
C ILE A 26 6.44 -18.34 0.88
N ARG A 27 5.90 -19.53 0.60
CA ARG A 27 6.38 -20.39 -0.49
C ARG A 27 6.27 -19.71 -1.84
N GLU A 28 5.16 -19.03 -2.11
CA GLU A 28 4.95 -18.29 -3.35
C GLU A 28 6.03 -17.21 -3.54
N LEU A 29 6.27 -16.37 -2.52
CA LEU A 29 7.26 -15.30 -2.56
C LEU A 29 8.69 -15.83 -2.72
N LYS A 30 9.04 -16.91 -1.99
CA LYS A 30 10.33 -17.58 -2.13
C LYS A 30 10.52 -18.18 -3.51
N SER A 31 9.50 -18.82 -4.09
CA SER A 31 9.59 -19.44 -5.43
C SER A 31 9.92 -18.41 -6.52
N ARG A 32 9.50 -17.15 -6.31
CA ARG A 32 9.77 -16.00 -7.17
C ARG A 32 11.06 -15.25 -6.79
N LYS A 33 11.81 -15.72 -5.80
CA LYS A 33 13.01 -15.05 -5.26
C LYS A 33 12.74 -13.61 -4.79
N MET A 34 11.53 -13.33 -4.32
CA MET A 34 11.16 -12.03 -3.77
C MET A 34 11.49 -11.98 -2.27
N GLY A 35 12.07 -10.87 -1.82
CA GLY A 35 12.20 -10.58 -0.40
C GLY A 35 10.83 -10.26 0.20
N PHE A 36 10.61 -10.59 1.47
CA PHE A 36 9.42 -10.16 2.18
C PHE A 36 9.70 -9.79 3.64
N ILE A 37 8.90 -8.87 4.18
CA ILE A 37 8.81 -8.61 5.62
C ILE A 37 7.34 -8.67 6.00
N MET A 38 7.04 -9.43 7.05
CA MET A 38 5.70 -9.51 7.60
C MET A 38 5.77 -9.70 9.12
N PRO A 39 4.85 -9.14 9.92
CA PRO A 39 4.87 -9.36 11.35
C PRO A 39 4.52 -10.82 11.65
N ALA A 40 5.22 -11.41 12.60
CA ALA A 40 4.96 -12.77 13.01
C ALA A 40 3.61 -12.87 13.75
N LYS A 41 2.91 -13.99 13.55
CA LYS A 41 1.77 -14.32 14.41
C LYS A 41 2.30 -14.68 15.80
N LYS A 42 1.72 -14.10 16.86
CA LYS A 42 2.02 -14.43 18.26
C LYS A 42 1.48 -15.83 18.61
N THR A 43 2.09 -16.86 18.04
CA THR A 43 1.87 -18.27 18.42
C THR A 43 2.67 -18.61 19.66
N SER A 44 2.31 -19.67 20.40
CA SER A 44 3.01 -20.06 21.63
C SER A 44 4.54 -20.16 21.50
N PRO A 45 5.11 -20.70 20.39
CA PRO A 45 6.56 -20.67 20.17
C PRO A 45 7.15 -19.27 20.06
N VAL A 46 6.56 -18.43 19.20
CA VAL A 46 7.00 -17.02 19.01
C VAL A 46 6.88 -16.24 20.32
N GLU A 47 5.80 -16.42 21.08
CA GLU A 47 5.63 -15.76 22.38
C GLU A 47 6.69 -16.20 23.39
N LYS A 48 7.10 -17.47 23.38
CA LYS A 48 8.18 -17.98 24.22
C LYS A 48 9.50 -17.30 23.86
N ILE A 49 9.82 -17.24 22.56
CA ILE A 49 11.02 -16.57 22.04
C ILE A 49 11.02 -15.08 22.41
N CYS A 50 9.90 -14.37 22.26
CA CYS A 50 9.79 -12.97 22.67
C CYS A 50 10.00 -12.79 24.19
N LYS A 51 9.52 -13.72 25.02
CA LYS A 51 9.74 -13.67 26.48
C LYS A 51 11.20 -13.91 26.85
N GLU A 52 11.87 -14.86 26.20
CA GLU A 52 13.30 -15.15 26.38
C GLU A 52 14.15 -13.95 25.93
N PHE A 53 13.81 -13.35 24.78
CA PHE A 53 14.46 -12.12 24.30
C PHE A 53 14.32 -10.97 25.30
N LYS A 54 13.12 -10.77 25.87
CA LYS A 54 12.89 -9.73 26.90
C LYS A 54 13.75 -9.91 28.16
N LYS A 55 14.16 -11.15 28.46
CA LYS A 55 15.04 -11.48 29.59
C LYS A 55 16.54 -11.40 29.24
N GLY A 56 16.88 -11.16 27.97
CA GLY A 56 18.25 -11.25 27.46
C GLY A 56 18.74 -12.69 27.26
N GLU A 57 17.84 -13.67 27.21
CA GLU A 57 18.15 -15.09 27.08
C GLU A 57 18.09 -15.60 25.63
N ALA A 58 17.60 -14.78 24.69
CA ALA A 58 17.53 -15.10 23.26
C ALA A 58 18.16 -14.01 22.39
N SER A 59 18.65 -14.41 21.22
CA SER A 59 19.12 -13.49 20.17
C SER A 59 17.96 -12.69 19.56
N ALA A 60 18.26 -11.50 19.04
CA ALA A 60 17.30 -10.68 18.29
C ALA A 60 16.93 -11.30 16.93
N GLU A 61 17.73 -12.26 16.47
CA GLU A 61 17.52 -13.02 15.25
C GLU A 61 17.61 -14.52 15.55
N THR A 62 16.69 -15.30 14.99
CA THR A 62 16.74 -16.76 15.01
C THR A 62 16.07 -17.34 13.77
N ASP A 63 16.52 -18.51 13.33
CA ASP A 63 15.77 -19.31 12.37
C ASP A 63 14.45 -19.78 13.00
N TYR A 64 13.39 -19.83 12.19
CA TYR A 64 12.05 -20.19 12.60
C TYR A 64 11.33 -20.95 11.50
N THR A 65 10.48 -21.91 11.88
CA THR A 65 9.66 -22.66 10.92
C THR A 65 8.20 -22.27 11.05
N VAL A 66 7.62 -21.81 9.95
CA VAL A 66 6.18 -21.58 9.84
C VAL A 66 5.52 -22.87 9.39
N SER A 67 4.78 -23.51 10.29
CA SER A 67 3.99 -24.71 9.97
C SER A 67 2.54 -24.37 9.66
N GLY A 68 1.95 -25.08 8.69
CA GLY A 68 0.56 -24.93 8.28
C GLY A 68 0.01 -26.23 7.69
N ARG A 69 -1.24 -26.20 7.21
CA ARG A 69 -1.89 -27.40 6.65
C ARG A 69 -1.18 -27.95 5.41
N LYS A 70 -0.44 -27.10 4.67
CA LYS A 70 0.23 -27.45 3.41
C LYS A 70 1.75 -27.60 3.53
N GLY A 71 2.20 -27.99 4.72
CA GLY A 71 3.62 -28.23 5.04
C GLY A 71 4.21 -27.11 5.87
N GLU A 72 5.51 -26.91 5.70
CA GLU A 72 6.31 -26.00 6.52
C GLU A 72 7.22 -25.15 5.64
N GLU A 73 7.61 -23.97 6.14
CA GLU A 73 8.57 -23.08 5.49
C GLU A 73 9.52 -22.48 6.52
N GLU A 74 10.83 -22.58 6.27
CA GLU A 74 11.87 -21.94 7.09
C GLU A 74 11.96 -20.44 6.78
N VAL A 75 12.03 -19.61 7.81
CA VAL A 75 12.14 -18.15 7.71
C VAL A 75 13.05 -17.66 8.82
N ARG A 76 13.58 -16.45 8.67
CA ARG A 76 14.25 -15.75 9.77
C ARG A 76 13.19 -15.04 10.61
N LEU A 77 13.24 -15.21 11.92
CA LEU A 77 12.45 -14.48 12.90
C LEU A 77 13.31 -13.37 13.51
N LEU A 78 12.90 -12.13 13.30
CA LEU A 78 13.57 -10.93 13.79
C LEU A 78 12.73 -10.29 14.89
N LEU A 79 13.37 -9.87 15.98
CA LEU A 79 12.73 -9.25 17.14
C LEU A 79 13.23 -7.82 17.27
N SER A 80 12.35 -6.85 17.01
CA SER A 80 12.63 -5.43 17.23
C SER A 80 11.93 -4.95 18.49
N GLU A 81 12.60 -4.12 19.29
CA GLU A 81 12.02 -3.47 20.46
C GLU A 81 11.59 -2.04 20.11
N LYS A 82 10.35 -1.66 20.47
CA LYS A 82 9.90 -0.28 20.37
C LYS A 82 9.40 0.24 21.70
N GLU A 83 9.74 1.49 21.98
CA GLU A 83 9.14 2.23 23.09
C GLU A 83 7.72 2.64 22.72
N THR A 84 6.77 2.28 23.58
CA THR A 84 5.37 2.67 23.49
C THR A 84 4.94 3.34 24.80
N GLU A 85 3.75 3.96 24.81
CA GLU A 85 3.17 4.54 26.02
C GLU A 85 3.04 3.53 27.17
N ASN A 86 2.92 2.23 26.84
CA ASN A 86 2.83 1.13 27.79
C ASN A 86 4.20 0.49 28.12
N GLY A 87 5.30 1.15 27.76
CA GLY A 87 6.67 0.67 27.91
C GLY A 87 7.19 -0.03 26.65
N LYS A 88 8.23 -0.85 26.81
CA LYS A 88 8.89 -1.57 25.73
C LYS A 88 8.05 -2.75 25.23
N GLU A 89 7.60 -2.67 23.97
CA GLU A 89 6.93 -3.77 23.25
C GLU A 89 7.88 -4.42 22.25
N ILE A 90 7.84 -5.76 22.18
CA ILE A 90 8.58 -6.54 21.20
C ILE A 90 7.70 -6.80 19.98
N HIS A 91 8.23 -6.45 18.82
CA HIS A 91 7.61 -6.65 17.52
C HIS A 91 8.37 -7.75 16.75
N PRO A 92 7.81 -8.96 16.69
CA PRO A 92 8.40 -10.04 15.91
C PRO A 92 8.03 -9.90 14.43
N PHE A 93 9.00 -10.10 13.54
CA PHE A 93 8.84 -10.14 12.09
C PHE A 93 9.39 -11.45 11.55
N ILE A 94 8.78 -11.98 10.49
CA ILE A 94 9.39 -13.04 9.69
C ILE A 94 9.83 -12.48 8.33
N THR A 95 10.96 -12.97 7.85
CA THR A 95 11.62 -12.48 6.64
C THR A 95 12.45 -13.59 5.98
N ASN A 96 12.79 -13.42 4.71
CA ASN A 96 13.79 -14.22 3.99
C ASN A 96 15.06 -13.47 3.55
N PRO A 97 15.11 -12.14 3.31
CA PRO A 97 16.38 -11.46 3.11
C PRO A 97 17.23 -11.43 4.38
N ASP A 98 18.54 -11.30 4.16
CA ASP A 98 19.52 -11.07 5.21
C ASP A 98 19.57 -9.58 5.59
N ILE A 99 18.65 -9.19 6.47
CA ILE A 99 18.53 -7.86 7.08
C ILE A 99 18.46 -7.98 8.60
N ASP A 100 18.88 -6.94 9.32
CA ASP A 100 18.81 -6.90 10.77
C ASP A 100 17.38 -6.52 11.28
N PRO A 101 17.08 -6.74 12.58
CA PRO A 101 15.76 -6.44 13.13
C PRO A 101 15.34 -4.96 13.06
N ASP A 102 16.27 -4.02 13.13
CA ASP A 102 15.97 -2.59 13.09
C ASP A 102 15.67 -2.17 11.64
N GLU A 103 16.47 -2.62 10.68
CA GLU A 103 16.19 -2.45 9.25
C GLU A 103 14.83 -3.05 8.88
N ALA A 104 14.50 -4.26 9.37
CA ALA A 104 13.19 -4.86 9.13
C ALA A 104 12.04 -3.99 9.66
N SER A 105 12.22 -3.42 10.85
CA SER A 105 11.27 -2.54 11.53
C SER A 105 11.08 -1.20 10.80
N GLU A 106 12.17 -0.61 10.31
CA GLU A 106 12.16 0.60 9.50
C GLU A 106 11.51 0.36 8.15
N ASN A 107 11.92 -0.67 7.42
CA ASN A 107 11.34 -1.04 6.13
C ASN A 107 9.84 -1.35 6.27
N TYR A 108 9.43 -2.06 7.33
CA TYR A 108 8.02 -2.35 7.56
C TYR A 108 7.17 -1.11 7.85
N SER A 109 7.76 -0.04 8.41
CA SER A 109 7.04 1.22 8.65
C SER A 109 6.45 1.82 7.37
N TRP A 110 7.12 1.61 6.22
CA TRP A 110 6.65 2.08 4.91
C TRP A 110 5.34 1.43 4.47
N ARG A 111 4.96 0.28 5.03
CA ARG A 111 3.65 -0.35 4.77
C ARG A 111 2.48 0.59 5.08
N TRP A 112 2.62 1.45 6.09
CA TRP A 112 1.59 2.45 6.45
C TRP A 112 1.27 3.43 5.30
N ARG A 113 2.15 3.55 4.30
CA ARG A 113 1.87 4.34 3.09
C ARG A 113 0.65 3.83 2.34
N ILE A 114 0.36 2.53 2.35
CA ILE A 114 -0.86 2.01 1.69
C ILE A 114 -2.10 2.60 2.36
N GLU A 115 -2.15 2.59 3.70
CA GLU A 115 -3.28 3.15 4.45
C GLU A 115 -3.41 4.66 4.24
N THR A 116 -2.28 5.37 4.25
CA THR A 116 -2.25 6.80 3.93
C THR A 116 -2.76 7.06 2.51
N ASN A 117 -2.29 6.30 1.52
CA ASN A 117 -2.70 6.44 0.13
C ASN A 117 -4.20 6.16 -0.05
N ILE A 118 -4.74 5.13 0.61
CA ILE A 118 -6.18 4.84 0.60
C ILE A 118 -6.98 6.00 1.22
N ARG A 119 -6.51 6.56 2.33
CA ARG A 119 -7.16 7.72 2.97
C ARG A 119 -7.17 8.94 2.06
N GLU A 120 -6.07 9.21 1.36
CA GLU A 120 -5.98 10.32 0.39
C GLU A 120 -6.85 10.04 -0.85
N LEU A 121 -6.85 8.82 -1.38
CA LEU A 121 -7.72 8.39 -2.49
C LEU A 121 -9.19 8.62 -2.17
N GLU A 122 -9.66 8.23 -0.98
CA GLU A 122 -11.06 8.39 -0.58
C GLU A 122 -11.49 9.86 -0.55
N LYS A 123 -10.56 10.82 -0.37
CA LYS A 123 -10.90 12.25 -0.51
C LYS A 123 -11.33 12.59 -1.92
N PHE A 124 -10.87 11.89 -2.96
CA PHE A 124 -11.29 12.12 -4.35
C PHE A 124 -12.65 11.50 -4.69
N LYS A 125 -13.22 10.72 -3.79
CA LYS A 125 -14.47 10.00 -4.02
C LYS A 125 -15.69 10.90 -3.90
N PRO A 126 -16.57 10.92 -4.91
CA PRO A 126 -17.82 11.65 -4.81
C PRO A 126 -18.75 10.97 -3.81
N PHE A 127 -19.55 11.78 -3.10
CA PHE A 127 -20.63 11.26 -2.28
C PHE A 127 -21.74 10.69 -3.16
N THR A 128 -22.27 9.51 -2.81
CA THR A 128 -23.41 8.91 -3.49
C THR A 128 -24.25 8.06 -2.55
N THR A 129 -25.58 8.12 -2.70
CA THR A 129 -26.54 7.26 -2.01
C THR A 129 -26.97 6.06 -2.86
N SER A 130 -26.55 5.99 -4.13
CA SER A 130 -26.93 4.91 -5.03
C SER A 130 -26.35 3.57 -4.57
N GLN A 131 -27.16 2.52 -4.70
CA GLN A 131 -26.74 1.14 -4.45
C GLN A 131 -26.22 0.42 -5.71
N SER A 132 -26.30 1.06 -6.89
CA SER A 132 -25.80 0.47 -8.14
C SER A 132 -24.29 0.25 -8.08
N MET A 133 -23.86 -1.01 -8.24
CA MET A 133 -22.44 -1.37 -8.28
C MET A 133 -21.72 -0.79 -9.50
N GLU A 134 -22.42 -0.63 -10.62
CA GLU A 134 -21.87 0.00 -11.83
C GLU A 134 -21.48 1.46 -11.55
N LEU A 135 -22.39 2.22 -10.93
CA LEU A 135 -22.15 3.61 -10.59
C LEU A 135 -21.03 3.74 -9.54
N ARG A 136 -21.03 2.89 -8.50
CA ARG A 136 -19.97 2.89 -7.49
C ARG A 136 -18.60 2.54 -8.08
N ARG A 137 -18.55 1.60 -9.03
CA ARG A 137 -17.32 1.26 -9.76
C ARG A 137 -16.84 2.42 -10.61
N LEU A 138 -17.75 3.07 -11.35
CA LEU A 138 -17.41 4.26 -12.13
C LEU A 138 -16.80 5.35 -11.25
N TYR A 139 -17.43 5.67 -10.12
CA TYR A 139 -16.90 6.64 -9.17
C TYR A 139 -15.54 6.24 -8.62
N PHE A 140 -15.36 4.98 -8.24
CA PHE A 140 -14.06 4.49 -7.79
C PHE A 140 -12.96 4.66 -8.85
N LEU A 141 -13.23 4.33 -10.11
CA LEU A 141 -12.28 4.48 -11.21
C LEU A 141 -11.93 5.95 -11.49
N ILE A 142 -12.92 6.85 -11.44
CA ILE A 142 -12.70 8.29 -11.57
C ILE A 142 -11.83 8.80 -10.42
N SER A 143 -12.12 8.40 -9.17
CA SER A 143 -11.32 8.78 -7.99
C SER A 143 -9.88 8.33 -8.13
N MET A 144 -9.64 7.09 -8.57
CA MET A 144 -8.30 6.54 -8.78
C MET A 144 -7.54 7.33 -9.84
N THR A 145 -8.22 7.72 -10.92
CA THR A 145 -7.64 8.52 -11.99
C THR A 145 -7.23 9.91 -11.50
N LEU A 146 -8.12 10.59 -10.76
CA LEU A 146 -7.84 11.92 -10.19
C LEU A 146 -6.72 11.88 -9.14
N TYR A 147 -6.74 10.87 -8.28
CA TYR A 147 -5.67 10.63 -7.30
C TYR A 147 -4.32 10.43 -8.00
N ASN A 148 -4.26 9.58 -9.03
CA ASN A 148 -3.02 9.35 -9.77
C ASN A 148 -2.54 10.63 -10.49
N LEU A 149 -3.45 11.41 -11.08
CA LEU A 149 -3.10 12.70 -11.68
C LEU A 149 -2.55 13.69 -10.65
N TRP A 150 -3.14 13.72 -9.45
CA TRP A 150 -2.63 14.51 -8.34
C TRP A 150 -1.21 14.07 -7.94
N ILE A 151 -0.97 12.76 -7.78
CA ILE A 151 0.36 12.21 -7.45
C ILE A 151 1.40 12.62 -8.49
N LEU A 152 1.07 12.54 -9.79
CA LEU A 152 1.95 12.99 -10.87
C LEU A 152 2.20 14.50 -10.82
N THR A 153 1.17 15.30 -10.52
CA THR A 153 1.26 16.77 -10.50
C THR A 153 2.14 17.25 -9.34
N ARG A 154 2.04 16.62 -8.16
CA ARG A 154 2.86 16.99 -7.00
C ARG A 154 4.30 16.51 -7.08
N ASP A 155 4.60 15.48 -7.89
CA ASP A 155 5.96 15.00 -8.18
C ASP A 155 6.83 14.86 -6.91
N GLY A 156 6.29 14.20 -5.88
CA GLY A 156 6.97 13.99 -4.59
C GLY A 156 7.03 15.21 -3.65
N LYS A 157 6.61 16.40 -4.08
CA LYS A 157 6.61 17.63 -3.26
C LYS A 157 5.44 17.64 -2.27
N GLU A 158 5.49 18.53 -1.27
CA GLU A 158 4.39 18.71 -0.32
C GLU A 158 3.12 19.25 -1.01
N HIS A 159 3.31 20.18 -1.95
CA HIS A 159 2.24 20.84 -2.69
C HIS A 159 2.21 20.44 -4.17
N PRO A 160 1.04 20.51 -4.82
CA PRO A 160 -0.26 20.84 -4.22
C PRO A 160 -0.77 19.72 -3.32
N ARG A 161 -1.49 20.07 -2.26
CA ARG A 161 -2.29 19.13 -1.47
C ARG A 161 -3.52 18.71 -2.26
N GLY A 162 -4.16 17.61 -1.87
CA GLY A 162 -5.27 17.05 -2.64
C GLY A 162 -6.47 18.00 -2.84
N HIS A 163 -6.70 18.97 -1.95
CA HIS A 163 -7.74 19.99 -2.15
C HIS A 163 -7.28 21.08 -3.11
N GLU A 164 -6.06 21.59 -2.97
CA GLU A 164 -5.48 22.60 -3.87
C GLU A 164 -5.46 22.11 -5.33
N PHE A 165 -5.14 20.82 -5.53
CA PHE A 165 -5.22 20.20 -6.85
C PHE A 165 -6.65 20.19 -7.42
N LYS A 166 -7.67 19.95 -6.59
CA LYS A 166 -9.07 19.97 -7.04
C LYS A 166 -9.53 21.37 -7.38
N ASP A 167 -9.17 22.36 -6.57
CA ASP A 167 -9.51 23.76 -6.82
C ASP A 167 -8.90 24.21 -8.16
N TRP A 168 -7.64 23.88 -8.40
CA TRP A 168 -6.98 24.11 -9.69
C TRP A 168 -7.69 23.40 -10.85
N LEU A 169 -8.00 22.11 -10.70
CA LEU A 169 -8.65 21.32 -11.74
C LEU A 169 -10.06 21.87 -12.07
N GLU A 170 -10.80 22.33 -11.07
CA GLU A 170 -12.11 22.94 -11.27
C GLU A 170 -12.02 24.21 -12.13
N ILE A 171 -11.08 25.11 -11.81
CA ILE A 171 -10.83 26.32 -12.60
C ILE A 171 -10.48 25.98 -14.05
N GLU A 172 -9.60 24.99 -14.25
CA GLU A 172 -9.18 24.57 -15.57
C GLU A 172 -10.36 24.00 -16.39
N LEU A 173 -11.18 23.13 -15.79
CA LEU A 173 -12.36 22.56 -16.43
C LEU A 173 -13.42 23.62 -16.77
N ILE A 174 -13.63 24.61 -15.90
CA ILE A 174 -14.51 25.75 -16.16
C ILE A 174 -13.99 26.55 -17.35
N SER A 175 -12.69 26.84 -17.37
CA SER A 175 -12.04 27.59 -18.45
C SER A 175 -12.19 26.87 -19.80
N PHE A 176 -11.94 25.56 -19.85
CA PHE A 176 -12.18 24.74 -21.04
C PHE A 176 -13.64 24.76 -21.50
N LYS A 177 -14.60 24.71 -20.57
CA LYS A 177 -16.04 24.77 -20.90
C LYS A 177 -16.41 26.12 -21.52
N VAL A 178 -15.87 27.23 -21.01
CA VAL A 178 -16.07 28.58 -21.56
C VAL A 178 -15.44 28.71 -22.95
N LEU A 179 -14.18 28.30 -23.10
CA LEU A 179 -13.44 28.36 -24.37
C LEU A 179 -14.03 27.44 -25.44
N LYS A 180 -14.61 26.31 -25.07
CA LYS A 180 -15.32 25.43 -26.01
C LYS A 180 -16.66 26.03 -26.46
N LYS A 181 -17.37 26.72 -25.56
CA LYS A 181 -18.61 27.45 -25.91
C LYS A 181 -18.36 28.63 -26.85
N SER A 182 -17.23 29.32 -26.74
CA SER A 182 -16.89 30.43 -27.66
C SER A 182 -16.54 29.95 -29.07
N ARG A 183 -16.17 28.68 -29.26
CA ARG A 183 -15.98 28.04 -30.58
C ARG A 183 -17.29 27.53 -31.22
N ALA A 184 -18.44 28.14 -30.90
CA ALA A 184 -19.73 27.75 -31.50
C ALA A 184 -19.68 27.86 -33.04
N LYS A 185 -20.40 26.94 -33.69
CA LYS A 185 -20.41 26.64 -35.14
C LYS A 185 -20.44 27.93 -36.00
N PRO A 186 -19.65 28.00 -37.10
CA PRO A 186 -19.78 29.10 -38.06
C PRO A 186 -21.24 29.20 -38.54
N PRO A 187 -21.74 30.41 -38.83
CA PRO A 187 -23.10 30.58 -39.32
C PRO A 187 -23.33 29.70 -40.55
N PRO A 188 -24.53 29.12 -40.71
CA PRO A 188 -24.84 28.32 -41.89
C PRO A 188 -24.58 29.17 -43.14
N LEU A 189 -23.95 28.57 -44.14
CA LEU A 189 -23.69 29.24 -45.42
C LEU A 189 -25.01 29.80 -45.97
N PRO A 190 -25.03 31.02 -46.52
CA PRO A 190 -26.24 31.58 -47.12
C PRO A 190 -26.81 30.59 -48.12
N ALA A 191 -28.10 30.29 -48.02
CA ALA A 191 -28.78 29.55 -49.07
C ALA A 191 -28.72 30.41 -50.34
N LEU A 192 -28.04 29.91 -51.37
CA LEU A 192 -28.05 30.51 -52.69
C LEU A 192 -29.51 30.52 -53.17
N ALA A 193 -30.04 31.73 -53.39
CA ALA A 193 -31.37 31.97 -53.95
C ALA A 193 -31.40 31.70 -55.45
#